data_AF-A0A520QKD8-F1
#
_entry.id   AF-A0A520QKD8-F1
#
_cell.length_a   1.000
_cell.length_b   1.000
_cell.length_c   1.000
_cell.angle_alpha   90.00
_cell.angle_beta   90.00
_cell.angle_gamma   90.00
#
_symmetry.space_group_name_H-M   'P 1'
#
loop_
_entity.id
_entity.type
_entity.pdbx_description
1 polymer ?
#
loop_
_entity_poly.entity_id
_entity_poly.type
_entity_poly.pdbx_seq_one_letter_code
_entity_poly.pdbx_strand_id
1 'polypeptide(L)' 'MSEKKCRWGFLSAAWIGMKNWQSVALSGNGEIVAVASRDKAKAQAWIDECSAHVPMPSSANGAEAVEGYDALLAR' A
#
# COMPACT_ATOMS: atom_id res chain seq x y z
N MET A 1 7.24 3.47 22.41
CA MET A 1 6.79 3.20 21.02
C MET A 1 5.72 2.13 21.10
N SER A 2 4.53 2.34 20.51
CA SER A 2 3.51 1.29 20.47
C SER A 2 3.98 0.16 19.56
N GLU A 3 3.71 -1.09 19.93
CA GLU A 3 4.00 -2.26 19.06
C GLU A 3 3.12 -2.28 17.80
N LYS A 4 1.99 -1.55 17.80
CA LYS A 4 1.06 -1.52 16.67
C LYS A 4 1.49 -0.48 15.64
N LYS A 5 1.73 -0.94 14.41
CA LYS A 5 1.94 -0.06 13.24
C LYS A 5 0.63 0.57 12.80
N CYS A 6 0.70 1.81 12.30
CA CYS A 6 -0.39 2.48 11.61
C CYS A 6 -0.62 1.82 10.24
N ARG A 7 -1.85 1.37 9.97
CA ARG A 7 -2.22 0.71 8.71
C ARG A 7 -2.70 1.73 7.70
N TRP A 8 -2.09 1.74 6.51
CA TRP A 8 -2.42 2.63 5.41
C TRP A 8 -3.11 1.88 4.29
N GLY A 9 -4.19 2.46 3.77
CA GLY A 9 -4.84 2.07 2.53
C GLY A 9 -4.70 3.19 1.49
N PHE A 10 -4.26 2.87 0.28
CA PHE A 10 -4.09 3.86 -0.78
C PHE A 10 -5.28 3.80 -1.74
N LEU A 11 -5.97 4.93 -1.90
CA LEU A 11 -7.01 5.11 -2.90
C LEU A 11 -6.37 5.67 -4.18
N SER A 12 -6.25 4.84 -5.22
CA SER A 12 -5.53 5.07 -6.49
C SER A 12 -4.11 4.51 -6.53
N ALA A 13 -3.69 4.16 -7.75
CA ALA A 13 -2.37 3.71 -8.15
C ALA A 13 -1.66 4.81 -8.99
N ALA A 14 -1.79 6.06 -8.58
CA ALA A 14 -1.16 7.18 -9.27
C ALA A 14 0.34 7.26 -8.92
N TRP A 15 1.18 7.58 -9.91
CA TRP A 15 2.64 7.64 -9.76
C TRP A 15 3.12 8.62 -8.67
N ILE A 16 2.37 9.70 -8.41
CA ILE A 16 2.69 10.62 -7.31
C ILE A 16 2.71 9.93 -5.94
N GLY A 17 2.02 8.80 -5.78
CA GLY A 17 1.98 8.02 -4.54
C GLY A 17 3.25 7.22 -4.25
N MET A 18 4.18 7.04 -5.19
CA MET A 18 5.41 6.26 -4.94
C MET A 18 6.24 6.85 -3.81
N LYS A 19 6.38 8.18 -3.75
CA LYS A 19 7.09 8.85 -2.65
C LYS A 19 6.44 8.58 -1.29
N ASN A 20 5.11 8.46 -1.27
CA ASN A 20 4.37 8.13 -0.06
C ASN A 20 4.59 6.67 0.33
N TRP A 21 4.66 5.74 -0.63
CA TRP A 21 5.05 4.35 -0.38
C TRP A 21 6.40 4.27 0.33
N GLN A 22 7.42 4.93 -0.22
CA GLN A 22 8.75 4.98 0.36
C GLN A 22 8.74 5.62 1.76
N SER A 23 7.99 6.72 1.94
CA SER A 23 7.88 7.40 3.23
C SER A 23 7.25 6.51 4.30
N VAL A 24 6.21 5.75 3.96
CA VAL A 24 5.58 4.80 4.91
C VAL A 24 6.56 3.68 5.24
N ALA A 25 7.24 3.09 4.25
CA ALA A 25 8.24 2.04 4.48
C ALA A 25 9.37 2.50 5.42
N LEU A 26 9.87 3.73 5.24
CA LEU A 26 10.97 4.30 6.01
C LEU A 26 10.55 4.86 7.38
N SER A 27 9.25 5.07 7.60
CA SER A 27 8.74 5.67 8.85
C SER A 27 8.96 4.81 10.11
N GLY A 28 9.12 3.49 9.94
CA GLY A 28 9.25 2.53 11.04
C GLY A 28 7.97 2.33 11.88
N ASN A 29 6.93 3.14 11.69
CA ASN A 29 5.67 3.08 12.43
C ASN A 29 4.44 2.88 11.54
N GLY A 30 4.62 2.79 10.22
CA GLY A 30 3.55 2.57 9.26
C GLY A 30 3.72 1.29 8.45
N GLU A 31 2.60 0.75 7.97
CA GLU A 31 2.54 -0.31 6.97
C GLU A 31 1.44 -0.03 5.95
N ILE A 32 1.70 -0.33 4.67
CA ILE A 32 0.69 -0.28 3.62
C ILE A 32 0.08 -1.66 3.53
N VAL A 33 -1.22 -1.75 3.81
CA VAL A 33 -1.93 -3.04 3.83
C VAL A 33 -2.75 -3.27 2.57
N ALA A 34 -3.07 -2.22 1.82
CA ALA A 34 -3.85 -2.35 0.60
C ALA A 34 -3.71 -1.12 -0.33
N VAL A 35 -3.81 -1.37 -1.63
CA VAL A 35 -3.87 -0.36 -2.69
C VAL A 35 -5.08 -0.63 -3.55
N ALA A 36 -5.95 0.36 -3.72
CA ALA A 36 -7.17 0.25 -4.51
C ALA A 36 -7.06 1.00 -5.83
N SER A 37 -7.64 0.41 -6.86
CA SER A 37 -7.83 1.02 -8.17
C SER A 37 -9.18 0.58 -8.72
N ARG A 38 -9.75 1.34 -9.67
CA ARG A 38 -10.93 0.90 -10.43
C ARG A 38 -10.68 -0.40 -11.23
N ASP A 39 -9.42 -0.72 -11.45
CA ASP A 39 -8.94 -1.92 -12.12
C ASP A 39 -7.91 -2.59 -11.19
N LYS A 40 -8.20 -3.81 -10.74
CA LYS A 40 -7.34 -4.56 -9.81
C LYS A 40 -5.93 -4.77 -10.34
N ALA A 41 -5.78 -5.03 -11.64
CA ALA A 41 -4.48 -5.30 -12.25
C ALA A 41 -3.57 -4.08 -12.18
N LYS A 42 -4.12 -2.87 -12.30
CA LYS A 42 -3.36 -1.63 -12.10
C LYS A 42 -2.88 -1.45 -10.66
N ALA A 43 -3.70 -1.81 -9.68
CA ALA A 43 -3.26 -1.78 -8.28
C ALA A 43 -2.11 -2.78 -8.04
N GLN A 44 -2.24 -4.01 -8.57
CA GLN A 44 -1.19 -5.02 -8.44
C GLN A 44 0.12 -4.58 -9.11
N ALA A 45 0.07 -4.13 -10.37
CA ALA A 45 1.27 -3.68 -11.08
C ALA A 45 1.96 -2.51 -10.35
N TRP A 46 1.19 -1.61 -9.76
CA TRP A 46 1.73 -0.51 -8.97
C TRP A 46 2.38 -0.97 -7.66
N ILE A 47 1.78 -1.97 -6.97
CA ILE A 47 2.38 -2.61 -5.79
C ILE A 47 3.69 -3.28 -6.16
N ASP A 48 3.71 -4.03 -7.27
CA ASP A 48 4.90 -4.76 -7.73
C ASP A 48 6.05 -3.80 -8.03
N GLU A 49 5.77 -2.73 -8.77
CA GLU A 49 6.74 -1.68 -9.08
C GLU A 49 7.26 -1.01 -7.79
N CYS A 50 6.37 -0.55 -6.90
CA CYS A 50 6.78 0.11 -5.67
C CYS A 50 7.59 -0.82 -4.76
N SER A 51 7.22 -2.10 -4.69
CA SER A 51 7.90 -3.13 -3.90
C SER A 51 9.28 -3.47 -4.47
N ALA A 52 9.46 -3.40 -5.79
CA ALA A 52 10.75 -3.59 -6.45
C ALA A 52 11.73 -2.46 -6.10
N HIS A 53 11.25 -1.22 -5.95
CA HIS A 53 12.08 -0.07 -5.56
C HIS A 53 12.36 0.00 -4.06
N VAL A 54 11.32 -0.12 -3.24
CA VAL A 54 11.43 -0.11 -1.76
C VAL A 54 10.55 -1.20 -1.19
N PRO A 55 11.13 -2.34 -0.79
CA PRO A 55 10.38 -3.41 -0.15
C PRO A 55 9.72 -2.92 1.14
N MET A 56 8.44 -3.25 1.34
CA MET A 56 7.76 -2.94 2.59
C MET A 56 8.27 -3.84 3.73
N PRO A 57 8.78 -3.26 4.83
CA PRO A 57 9.28 -4.05 5.95
C PRO A 57 8.11 -4.69 6.72
N SER A 58 7.90 -5.99 6.48
CA SER A 58 7.06 -6.86 7.32
C SER A 58 5.60 -6.40 7.44
N SER A 59 4.82 -6.64 6.38
CA SER A 59 3.42 -7.05 6.55
C SER A 59 3.41 -8.56 6.32
N ALA A 60 2.71 -9.32 7.17
CA ALA A 60 2.64 -10.77 7.05
C ALA A 60 2.08 -11.25 5.69
N ASN A 61 1.39 -10.37 4.93
CA ASN A 61 0.67 -10.70 3.70
C ASN A 61 1.02 -9.77 2.50
N GLY A 62 1.95 -8.82 2.64
CA GLY A 62 2.16 -7.74 1.66
C GLY A 62 1.00 -6.74 1.60
N ALA A 63 1.09 -5.75 0.69
CA ALA A 63 -0.04 -4.88 0.36
C ALA A 63 -0.98 -5.62 -0.60
N GLU A 64 -2.28 -5.62 -0.35
CA GLU A 64 -3.26 -6.27 -1.22
C GLU A 64 -3.74 -5.34 -2.33
N ALA A 65 -3.82 -5.84 -3.56
CA ALA A 65 -4.50 -5.15 -4.66
C ALA A 65 -6.03 -5.29 -4.54
N VAL A 66 -6.72 -4.16 -4.47
CA VAL A 66 -8.18 -4.09 -4.29
C VAL A 66 -8.84 -3.47 -5.52
N GLU A 67 -9.91 -4.10 -6.01
CA GLU A 67 -10.75 -3.52 -7.05
C GLU A 67 -11.84 -2.65 -6.44
N GLY A 68 -11.95 -1.40 -6.90
CA GLY A 68 -12.91 -0.44 -6.41
C GLY A 68 -12.52 0.22 -5.08
N TYR A 69 -12.95 1.45 -4.88
CA TYR A 69 -12.63 2.22 -3.67
C TYR A 69 -13.50 1.83 -2.49
N ASP A 70 -14.77 1.49 -2.73
CA ASP A 70 -15.70 1.07 -1.68
C ASP A 70 -15.23 -0.21 -0.98
N ALA A 71 -14.64 -1.15 -1.74
CA ALA A 71 -14.10 -2.39 -1.20
C ALA A 71 -12.87 -2.17 -0.29
N LEU A 72 -12.13 -1.09 -0.48
CA LEU A 72 -11.05 -0.70 0.43
C LEU A 72 -11.60 -0.04 1.70
N LEU A 73 -12.60 0.84 1.55
CA LEU A 73 -13.19 1.60 2.65
C LEU A 73 -13.99 0.72 3.63
N ALA A 74 -14.47 -0.44 3.19
CA ALA A 74 -15.21 -1.39 4.02
C ALA A 74 -14.33 -2.28 4.94
N ARG A 75 -13.03 -2.01 5.06
CA ARG A 75 -12.03 -2.85 5.76
C ARG A 75 -11.72 -2.42 7.19
#